data_AF-A0A329MWF0-F1
#
_entry.id   AF-A0A329MWF0-F1
#
_cell.length_a   1.000
_cell.length_b   1.000
_cell.length_c   1.000
_cell.angle_alpha   90.00
_cell.angle_beta   90.00
_cell.angle_gamma   90.00
#
_symmetry.space_group_name_H-M   'P 1'
#
loop_
_entity.id
_entity.type
_entity.pdbx_description
1 polymer ?
#
loop_
_entity_poly.entity_id
_entity_poly.type
_entity_poly.pdbx_seq_one_letter_code
_entity_poly.pdbx_strand_id
1 'polypeptide(L)' 'MEKKPVQVQLVGKEGDRYKIRFPHLKIPVTVNENLYHQMLNSDEYRFTSLNSSAKNAYAPQLRKNNKVAL' A
#
# COMPACT_ATOMS: atom_id res chain seq x y z
N MET A 1 -16.84 4.17 25.30
CA MET A 1 -17.36 4.20 23.92
C MET A 1 -16.31 3.57 23.03
N GLU A 2 -16.60 2.44 22.38
CA GLU A 2 -15.66 1.87 21.42
C GLU A 2 -15.65 2.71 20.14
N LYS A 3 -14.50 3.32 19.83
CA LYS A 3 -14.31 4.04 18.57
C LYS A 3 -13.90 3.01 17.51
N LYS A 4 -14.63 2.99 16.39
CA LYS A 4 -14.27 2.13 15.26
C LYS A 4 -12.93 2.60 14.66
N PRO A 5 -12.02 1.67 14.30
CA PRO A 5 -10.75 2.02 13.68
C PRO A 5 -10.96 2.77 12.35
N VAL A 6 -10.10 3.75 12.07
CA VAL A 6 -10.12 4.49 10.81
C VAL A 6 -9.54 3.60 9.70
N GLN A 7 -10.31 3.39 8.64
CA GLN A 7 -9.85 2.61 7.49
C GLN A 7 -8.91 3.45 6.62
N VAL A 8 -7.67 3.01 6.49
CA VAL A 8 -6.62 3.70 5.74
C VAL A 8 -5.99 2.78 4.70
N GLN A 9 -5.34 3.36 3.69
CA GLN A 9 -4.68 2.63 2.62
C GLN A 9 -3.24 3.09 2.44
N LEU A 10 -2.30 2.15 2.35
CA LEU A 10 -0.95 2.44 1.90
C LEU A 10 -0.98 2.65 0.37
N VAL A 11 -0.62 3.84 -0.07
CA VAL A 11 -0.56 4.23 -1.49
C VAL A 11 0.82 3.94 -2.08
N GLY A 12 1.88 4.08 -1.28
CA GLY A 12 3.25 3.82 -1.71
C GLY A 12 4.30 4.25 -0.68
N LYS A 13 5.56 4.00 -1.01
CA LYS A 13 6.75 4.40 -0.24
C LYS A 13 7.68 5.23 -1.15
N GLU A 14 8.19 6.33 -0.62
CA GLU A 14 9.16 7.22 -1.29
C GLU A 14 10.33 7.45 -0.33
N GLY A 15 11.46 6.78 -0.57
CA GLY A 15 12.56 6.74 0.40
C GLY A 15 12.08 6.20 1.74
N ASP A 16 12.31 6.94 2.82
CA ASP A 16 11.94 6.54 4.20
C ASP A 16 10.55 7.06 4.63
N ARG A 17 9.71 7.42 3.65
CA ARG A 17 8.38 7.98 3.89
C ARG A 17 7.30 7.14 3.23
N TYR A 18 6.17 7.03 3.90
CA TYR A 18 5.01 6.25 3.49
C TYR A 18 3.85 7.19 3.16
N LYS A 19 3.18 6.98 2.03
CA LYS A 19 1.99 7.73 1.63
C LYS A 19 0.73 6.96 2.00
N ILE A 20 -0.11 7.56 2.83
CA ILE A 20 -1.32 6.93 3.37
C ILE A 20 -2.55 7.73 2.93
N ARG A 21 -3.54 7.06 2.35
CA ARG A 21 -4.84 7.64 2.01
C ARG A 21 -5.81 7.43 3.17
N PHE A 22 -6.40 8.52 3.63
CA PHE A 22 -7.47 8.55 4.62
C PHE A 22 -8.84 8.64 3.93
N PRO A 23 -9.93 8.15 4.56
CA PRO A 23 -11.22 7.97 3.89
C PRO A 23 -11.89 9.30 3.51
N HIS A 24 -11.61 10.37 4.24
CA HIS A 24 -12.21 11.70 4.01
C HIS A 24 -11.19 12.75 3.52
N LEU A 25 -9.97 12.31 3.18
CA LEU A 25 -8.92 13.19 2.69
C LEU A 25 -8.64 12.90 1.22
N LYS A 26 -8.80 13.92 0.38
CA LYS A 26 -8.56 13.80 -1.08
C LYS A 26 -7.09 13.55 -1.39
N ILE A 27 -6.19 14.12 -0.59
CA ILE A 27 -4.74 14.08 -0.78
C ILE A 27 -4.14 13.05 0.19
N PRO A 28 -3.27 12.13 -0.26
CA PRO A 28 -2.56 11.22 0.64
C PRO A 28 -1.66 11.99 1.63
N VAL A 29 -1.59 11.52 2.86
CA VAL A 29 -0.69 12.04 3.90
C VAL A 29 0.63 11.30 3.81
N THR A 30 1.73 12.04 3.83
CA THR A 30 3.07 11.46 3.93
C THR A 30 3.47 11.37 5.41
N VAL A 31 3.83 10.18 5.86
CA VAL A 31 4.33 9.92 7.21
C VAL A 31 5.74 9.32 7.16
N ASN A 32 6.52 9.49 8.22
CA ASN A 32 7.82 8.83 8.33
C ASN A 32 7.65 7.36 8.74
N GLU A 33 8.76 6.61 8.69
CA GLU A 33 8.78 5.19 9.03
C GLU A 33 8.31 4.89 10.47
N ASN A 34 8.78 5.66 11.45
CA ASN A 34 8.41 5.44 12.85
C ASN A 34 6.90 5.56 13.06
N LEU A 35 6.28 6.62 12.53
CA LEU A 35 4.83 6.83 12.65
C LEU A 35 4.05 5.77 11.87
N TYR A 36 4.53 5.36 10.70
CA TYR A 36 3.90 4.26 9.96
C TYR A 36 3.83 2.97 10.79
N HIS A 37 4.93 2.60 11.45
CA HIS A 37 4.96 1.42 12.33
C HIS A 37 4.06 1.57 13.56
N GLN A 38 3.98 2.77 14.15
CA GLN A 38 3.03 3.04 15.23
C GLN A 38 1.58 2.88 14.77
N MET A 39 1.25 3.37 13.56
CA MET A 39 -0.08 3.22 12.98
C MET A 39 -0.44 1.76 12.69
N LEU A 40 0.52 0.93 12.24
CA LEU A 40 0.31 -0.49 12.00
C LEU A 40 -0.01 -1.28 13.28
N ASN A 41 0.56 -0.86 14.42
CA ASN A 41 0.40 -1.52 15.71
C ASN A 41 -0.69 -0.91 16.59
N SER A 42 -1.43 0.08 16.09
CA SER A 42 -2.49 0.76 16.84
C SER A 42 -3.87 0.24 16.44
N ASP A 43 -4.73 0.05 17.43
CA ASP A 43 -6.15 -0.28 17.22
C ASP A 43 -6.94 0.90 16.63
N GLU A 44 -6.34 2.10 16.52
CA GLU A 44 -6.97 3.27 15.92
C GLU A 44 -7.07 3.18 14.40
N TYR A 45 -6.24 2.37 13.74
CA TYR A 45 -6.14 2.30 12.29
C TYR A 45 -6.34 0.88 11.78
N ARG A 46 -7.03 0.76 10.64
CA ARG A 46 -7.15 -0.50 9.91
C ARG A 46 -6.69 -0.31 8.48
N PHE A 47 -5.54 -0.90 8.15
CA PHE A 47 -5.03 -0.89 6.79
C PHE A 47 -5.79 -1.88 5.92
N THR A 48 -6.49 -1.37 4.90
CA THR A 48 -7.17 -2.23 3.92
C THR A 48 -6.19 -2.60 2.81
N SER A 49 -6.05 -3.89 2.51
CA SER A 49 -5.29 -4.33 1.34
C SER A 49 -6.03 -3.89 0.07
N LEU A 50 -5.31 -3.27 -0.88
CA LEU A 50 -5.82 -3.14 -2.25
C LEU A 50 -5.98 -4.55 -2.78
N ASN A 51 -7.23 -5.01 -2.87
CA ASN A 51 -7.54 -6.34 -3.39
C ASN A 51 -6.83 -6.54 -4.72
N SER A 52 -6.12 -7.65 -4.82
CA SER A 52 -5.27 -8.06 -5.95
C SER A 52 -6.03 -8.33 -7.25
N SER A 53 -7.29 -7.91 -7.37
CA SER A 53 -8.08 -7.95 -8.60
C SER A 53 -7.52 -7.02 -9.69
N ALA A 54 -6.62 -6.10 -9.34
CA ALA A 54 -5.84 -5.29 -10.28
C ALA A 54 -4.52 -5.95 -10.75
N LYS A 55 -4.23 -7.22 -10.40
CA LYS A 55 -3.01 -7.94 -10.84
C LYS A 55 -2.94 -8.20 -12.35
N ASN A 56 -3.96 -7.86 -13.14
CA ASN A 56 -3.95 -7.99 -14.59
C ASN A 56 -3.61 -6.70 -15.36
N ALA A 57 -3.36 -5.56 -14.71
CA ALA A 57 -3.10 -4.29 -15.43
C ALA A 57 -1.61 -3.89 -15.50
N TYR A 58 -0.72 -4.49 -14.70
CA TYR A 58 0.71 -4.11 -14.65
C TYR A 58 1.66 -5.31 -14.49
N ALA A 59 1.45 -6.38 -15.26
CA ALA A 59 2.50 -7.38 -15.46
C ALA A 59 3.34 -6.97 -16.69
N PRO A 60 4.60 -6.55 -16.56
CA PRO A 60 5.49 -6.50 -17.72
C PRO A 60 5.66 -7.93 -18.25
N GLN A 61 5.37 -8.11 -19.54
CA GLN A 61 5.54 -9.38 -20.23
C GLN A 61 7.03 -9.77 -20.17
N LEU A 62 7.37 -10.70 -19.26
CA LEU A 62 8.62 -11.45 -19.34
C LEU A 62 8.58 -12.26 -20.63
N ARG A 63 9.22 -11.73 -21.67
CA ARG A 63 9.46 -12.39 -22.94
C ARG A 63 10.16 -13.73 -22.68
N LYS A 64 9.45 -14.84 -22.86
CA LYS A 64 10.03 -16.19 -22.93
C LYS A 64 10.68 -16.39 -24.30
N ASN A 65 11.82 -15.75 -24.55
CA ASN A 65 12.63 -16.04 -25.73
C ASN A 65 14.06 -16.37 -25.30
N ASN A 66 14.34 -17.67 -25.17
CA ASN A 66 15.36 -18.35 -25.99
C ASN A 66 15.52 -19.80 -25.51
N LYS A 67 14.89 -20.72 -26.25
CA LYS A 67 15.34 -22.10 -26.34
C LYS A 67 16.72 -22.04 -27.02
N VAL A 68 17.74 -22.42 -26.28
CA VAL A 68 19.09 -22.70 -26.80
C VAL A 68 18.98 -23.76 -27.92
N ALA A 69 19.43 -23.38 -29.11
CA ALA A 69 19.84 -24.32 -30.14
C ALA A 69 21.37 -24.30 -30.12
N LEU A 70 21.97 -25.46 -29.86
CA LEU A 70 23.21 -26.00 -30.43
C LEU A 70 23.33 -27.46 -29.96
#